data_AF-C0VY85-F1
#
_entry.id   AF-C0VY85-F1
#
_cell.length_a   1.000
_cell.length_b   1.000
_cell.length_c   1.000
_cell.angle_alpha   90.00
_cell.angle_beta   90.00
_cell.angle_gamma   90.00
#
_symmetry.space_group_name_H-M   'P 1'
#
loop_
_entity.id
_entity.type
_entity.pdbx_description
1 polymer ?
#
loop_
_entity_poly.entity_id
_entity_poly.type
_entity_poly.pdbx_seq_one_letter_code
_entity_poly.pdbx_strand_id
1 'polypeptide(L)'
;MISLETAAIKLAAYLETSVDTYLMDCCSEALEMVNNYVAGNTVPETVLQRVVVEAAAELWHRRGAPNGIKSFTDVDGGITYRIARDPLNAVRSILKPYLPLAVS
;
A
#
# COMPACT_ATOMS: atom_id res chain seq x y z
N MET A 1 0.92 -16.98 -3.16
CA MET A 1 0.40 -15.72 -2.57
C MET A 1 0.92 -15.66 -1.14
N ILE A 2 1.52 -14.53 -0.73
CA ILE A 2 2.15 -14.39 0.58
C ILE A 2 1.12 -14.47 1.71
N SER A 3 1.49 -15.11 2.84
CA SER A 3 0.63 -15.13 4.02
C SER A 3 0.56 -13.76 4.69
N LEU A 4 -0.55 -13.46 5.35
CA LEU A 4 -0.75 -12.19 6.07
C LEU A 4 0.37 -11.92 7.08
N GLU A 5 0.74 -12.94 7.86
CA GLU A 5 1.84 -12.86 8.84
C GLU A 5 3.18 -12.49 8.18
N THR A 6 3.50 -13.12 7.04
CA THR A 6 4.75 -12.82 6.32
C THR A 6 4.71 -11.40 5.73
N ALA A 7 3.56 -10.97 5.22
CA ALA A 7 3.38 -9.60 4.71
C ALA A 7 3.56 -8.58 5.84
N ALA A 8 2.99 -8.83 7.01
CA ALA A 8 3.13 -7.97 8.19
C ALA A 8 4.57 -7.87 8.67
N ILE A 9 5.31 -8.99 8.74
CA ILE A 9 6.74 -8.98 9.10
C ILE A 9 7.56 -8.18 8.09
N LYS A 10 7.33 -8.38 6.79
CA LYS A 10 8.03 -7.64 5.73
C LYS A 10 7.72 -6.15 5.78
N LEU A 11 6.46 -5.78 6.01
CA LEU A 11 6.05 -4.38 6.14
C LEU A 11 6.63 -3.73 7.39
N ALA A 12 6.63 -4.42 8.53
CA ALA A 12 7.24 -3.94 9.76
C ALA A 12 8.75 -3.67 9.58
N ALA A 13 9.46 -4.57 8.88
CA ALA A 13 10.86 -4.36 8.51
C ALA A 13 11.04 -3.17 7.54
N TYR A 14 10.13 -3.01 6.57
CA TYR A 14 10.15 -1.91 5.61
C TYR A 14 9.91 -0.54 6.25
N LEU A 15 9.05 -0.47 7.26
CA LEU A 15 8.69 0.75 7.99
C LEU A 15 9.54 1.00 9.24
N GLU A 16 10.49 0.11 9.54
CA GLU A 16 11.32 0.14 10.75
C GLU A 16 10.46 0.22 12.04
N THR A 17 9.39 -0.55 12.09
CA THR A 17 8.42 -0.57 13.21
C THR A 17 8.09 -2.00 13.67
N SER A 18 7.31 -2.14 14.74
CA SER A 18 6.81 -3.43 15.20
C SER A 18 5.47 -3.78 14.54
N VAL A 19 5.20 -5.08 14.39
CA VAL A 19 3.87 -5.55 13.96
C VAL A 19 2.84 -5.22 15.04
N ASP A 20 1.78 -4.52 14.66
CA ASP A 20 0.58 -4.28 15.47
C ASP A 20 -0.68 -4.66 14.68
N THR A 21 -1.85 -4.59 15.34
CA THR A 21 -3.13 -4.94 14.71
C THR A 21 -3.45 -4.06 13.51
N TYR A 22 -3.11 -2.77 13.58
CA TYR A 22 -3.36 -1.83 12.49
C TYR A 22 -2.51 -2.14 11.25
N LEU A 23 -1.25 -2.51 11.45
CA LEU A 23 -0.35 -2.95 10.39
C LEU A 23 -0.86 -4.25 9.74
N MET A 24 -1.37 -5.19 10.53
CA MET A 24 -2.02 -6.40 10.01
C MET A 24 -3.27 -6.08 9.18
N ASP A 25 -4.13 -5.17 9.66
CA ASP A 25 -5.31 -4.74 8.91
C ASP A 25 -4.94 -4.11 7.56
N CYS A 26 -3.91 -3.25 7.54
CA CYS A 26 -3.38 -2.65 6.31
C CYS A 26 -2.86 -3.72 5.33
N CYS A 27 -2.17 -4.75 5.82
CA CYS A 27 -1.72 -5.86 4.98
C CYS A 27 -2.90 -6.68 4.42
N SER A 28 -3.94 -6.91 5.23
CA SER A 28 -5.14 -7.63 4.79
C SER A 28 -5.88 -6.87 3.69
N GLU A 29 -6.12 -5.56 3.89
CA GLU A 29 -6.76 -4.70 2.89
C GLU A 29 -5.92 -4.63 1.60
N ALA A 30 -4.60 -4.44 1.70
CA ALA A 30 -3.72 -4.42 0.54
C ALA A 30 -3.77 -5.73 -0.26
N LEU A 31 -3.83 -6.89 0.42
CA LEU A 31 -3.98 -8.18 -0.24
C LEU A 31 -5.28 -8.25 -1.05
N GLU A 32 -6.41 -7.86 -0.46
CA GLU A 32 -7.70 -7.85 -1.14
C GLU A 32 -7.71 -6.90 -2.35
N MET A 33 -7.19 -5.68 -2.18
CA MET A 33 -7.11 -4.68 -3.25
C MET A 33 -6.24 -5.15 -4.41
N VAL A 34 -5.05 -5.68 -4.14
CA VAL A 34 -4.13 -6.20 -5.17
C VAL A 34 -4.74 -7.40 -5.88
N ASN A 35 -5.37 -8.32 -5.15
CA ASN A 35 -6.03 -9.49 -5.74
C ASN A 35 -7.16 -9.08 -6.68
N ASN A 36 -8.00 -8.12 -6.26
CA ASN A 36 -9.07 -7.59 -7.07
C ASN A 36 -8.53 -6.88 -8.32
N TYR A 37 -7.48 -6.06 -8.17
CA TYR A 37 -6.90 -5.30 -9.28
C TYR A 37 -6.21 -6.19 -10.32
N VAL A 38 -5.52 -7.25 -9.87
CA VAL A 38 -4.88 -8.22 -10.76
C VAL A 38 -5.91 -9.10 -11.47
N ALA A 39 -7.09 -9.30 -10.89
CA ALA A 39 -8.23 -9.98 -11.51
C ALA A 39 -7.86 -11.34 -12.15
N GLY A 40 -6.96 -12.10 -11.52
CA GLY A 40 -6.50 -13.41 -12.02
C GLY A 40 -5.45 -13.38 -13.13
N ASN A 41 -4.96 -12.21 -13.54
CA ASN A 41 -3.84 -12.10 -14.47
C ASN A 41 -2.56 -12.72 -13.88
N THR A 42 -1.70 -13.25 -14.76
CA THR A 42 -0.45 -13.88 -14.33
C THR A 42 0.58 -12.80 -13.99
N VAL A 43 0.83 -12.62 -12.69
CA VAL A 43 1.85 -11.74 -12.14
C VAL A 43 2.87 -12.60 -11.39
N PRO A 44 4.20 -12.41 -11.57
CA PRO A 44 5.19 -13.14 -10.81
C PRO A 44 4.99 -12.97 -9.29
N GLU A 45 5.15 -14.05 -8.53
CA GLU A 45 4.90 -14.02 -7.08
C GLU A 45 5.77 -13.00 -6.35
N THR A 46 7.03 -12.86 -6.75
CA THR A 46 7.94 -11.85 -6.17
C THR A 46 7.47 -10.42 -6.41
N VAL A 47 6.81 -10.17 -7.55
CA VAL A 47 6.20 -8.88 -7.87
C VAL A 47 4.96 -8.67 -6.99
N LEU A 48 4.04 -9.64 -6.92
CA LEU A 48 2.86 -9.55 -6.05
C LEU A 48 3.24 -9.28 -4.59
N GLN A 49 4.28 -9.95 -4.08
CA GLN A 49 4.78 -9.72 -2.73
C GLN A 49 5.22 -8.28 -2.50
N ARG A 50 5.98 -7.71 -3.45
CA ARG A 50 6.45 -6.33 -3.39
C ARG A 50 5.27 -5.35 -3.42
N VAL A 51 4.35 -5.55 -4.36
CA VAL A 51 3.17 -4.71 -4.58
C VAL A 51 2.28 -4.68 -3.32
N VAL A 52 2.08 -5.82 -2.66
CA VAL A 52 1.29 -5.89 -1.41
C VAL A 52 1.97 -5.09 -0.29
N VAL A 53 3.28 -5.21 -0.11
CA VAL A 53 4.01 -4.47 0.92
C VAL A 53 3.97 -2.96 0.66
N GLU A 54 4.18 -2.53 -0.59
CA GLU A 54 4.12 -1.10 -0.96
C GLU A 54 2.71 -0.52 -0.81
N ALA A 55 1.65 -1.26 -1.22
CA ALA A 55 0.27 -0.82 -1.02
C ALA A 55 -0.13 -0.76 0.46
N ALA A 56 0.33 -1.73 1.27
CA ALA A 56 0.07 -1.74 2.71
C ALA A 56 0.82 -0.60 3.44
N ALA A 57 2.04 -0.24 2.98
CA ALA A 57 2.76 0.92 3.50
C ALA A 57 2.00 2.24 3.24
N GLU A 58 1.43 2.40 2.04
CA GLU A 58 0.56 3.55 1.72
C GLU A 58 -0.67 3.63 2.63
N LEU A 59 -1.34 2.50 2.89
CA LEU A 59 -2.45 2.42 3.85
C LEU A 59 -1.99 2.78 5.27
N TRP A 60 -0.85 2.26 5.71
CA TRP A 60 -0.32 2.52 7.04
C TRP A 60 0.01 4.01 7.23
N HIS A 61 0.64 4.65 6.24
CA HIS A 61 0.98 6.06 6.27
C HIS A 61 -0.24 7.00 6.27
N ARG A 62 -1.42 6.55 5.84
CA ARG A 62 -2.68 7.30 5.90
C ARG A 62 -3.25 7.45 7.30
N ARG A 63 -2.80 6.65 8.28
CA ARG A 63 -3.20 6.79 9.70
C ARG A 63 -3.07 8.22 10.22
N GLY A 64 -2.07 8.96 9.74
CA GLY A 64 -1.82 10.37 10.07
C GLY A 64 -2.68 11.39 9.31
N ALA A 65 -3.62 10.96 8.47
CA ALA A 65 -4.46 11.81 7.63
C ALA A 65 -5.86 11.19 7.40
N PRO A 66 -6.69 11.08 8.44
CA PRO A 66 -8.04 10.49 8.35
C PRO A 66 -9.00 11.18 7.35
N ASN A 67 -8.63 12.36 6.82
CA ASN A 67 -9.36 13.06 5.75
C ASN A 67 -8.50 13.35 4.49
N GLY A 68 -7.36 12.67 4.32
CA GLY A 68 -6.43 12.89 3.20
C GLY A 68 -5.58 14.17 3.31
N ILE A 69 -5.55 14.81 4.49
CA ILE A 69 -4.75 15.97 4.82
C ILE A 69 -3.76 15.58 5.91
N LYS A 70 -2.45 15.61 5.61
CA LYS A 70 -1.41 15.72 6.64
C LYS A 70 -1.12 17.20 6.86
N SER A 71 -1.31 17.67 8.09
CA SER A 71 -0.91 19.01 8.50
C SER A 71 0.42 18.91 9.24
N PHE A 72 1.49 19.42 8.64
CA PHE A 72 2.72 19.73 9.38
C PHE A 72 2.54 21.13 9.95
N THR A 73 2.49 21.25 11.28
CA THR A 73 2.55 22.55 11.93
C THR A 73 4.02 22.97 11.97
N ASP A 74 4.49 23.62 10.90
CA ASP A 74 5.75 24.36 10.94
C ASP A 74 5.47 25.83 11.25
N VAL A 75 6.42 26.48 11.92
CA VAL A 75 6.31 27.81 12.55
C VAL A 75 6.05 28.95 11.55
N ASP A 76 6.18 28.68 10.24
CA ASP A 76 6.09 29.67 9.14
C ASP A 76 4.95 29.43 8.13
N GLY A 77 4.05 28.48 8.38
CA GLY A 77 2.85 28.29 7.55
C GLY A 77 2.65 26.83 7.13
N GLY A 78 1.51 26.25 7.55
CA GLY A 78 1.22 24.83 7.35
C GLY A 78 1.11 24.43 5.88
N ILE A 79 2.07 23.65 5.40
CA ILE A 79 1.98 22.99 4.09
C ILE A 79 1.01 21.82 4.21
N THR A 80 -0.12 21.90 3.52
CA THR A 80 -1.13 20.84 3.47
C THR A 80 -0.83 19.90 2.29
N TYR A 81 -0.43 18.66 2.56
CA TYR A 81 -0.25 17.65 1.52
C TYR A 81 -1.52 16.82 1.34
N ARG A 82 -2.01 16.71 0.11
CA ARG A 82 -3.12 15.80 -0.24
C ARG A 82 -2.58 14.40 -0.50
N ILE A 83 -2.98 13.44 0.32
CA ILE A 83 -2.68 12.03 0.05
C ILE A 83 -3.55 11.54 -1.10
N ALA A 84 -2.97 10.78 -2.03
CA ALA A 84 -3.72 10.13 -3.10
C ALA A 84 -4.85 9.28 -2.50
N ARG A 85 -6.07 9.35 -3.04
CA ARG A 85 -7.21 8.59 -2.51
C ARG A 85 -7.07 7.08 -2.71
N ASP A 86 -6.30 6.67 -3.72
CA ASP A 86 -6.17 5.28 -4.13
C ASP A 86 -4.86 4.66 -3.59
N PRO A 87 -4.93 3.65 -2.70
CA PRO A 87 -3.75 2.95 -2.16
C PRO A 87 -2.90 2.28 -3.22
N LEU A 88 -3.51 1.89 -4.35
CA LEU A 88 -2.80 1.21 -5.42
C LEU A 88 -2.03 2.15 -6.35
N ASN A 89 -2.21 3.48 -6.21
CA ASN A 89 -1.55 4.44 -7.09
C ASN A 89 -0.01 4.27 -7.08
N ALA A 90 0.57 3.92 -5.94
CA ALA A 90 2.01 3.67 -5.81
C ALA A 90 2.48 2.45 -6.63
N VAL A 91 1.62 1.46 -6.83
CA VAL A 91 2.02 0.15 -7.38
C VAL A 91 1.47 -0.13 -8.78
N ARG A 92 0.58 0.73 -9.31
CA ARG A 92 -0.01 0.59 -10.64
C ARG A 92 1.02 0.48 -11.76
N SER A 93 2.07 1.30 -11.71
CA SER A 93 3.15 1.27 -12.71
C SER A 93 3.93 -0.04 -12.70
N ILE A 94 4.07 -0.67 -11.52
CA ILE A 94 4.73 -1.98 -11.36
C ILE A 94 3.87 -3.09 -11.95
N LEU A 95 2.54 -3.03 -11.73
CA LEU A 95 1.61 -4.04 -12.22
C LEU A 95 1.31 -3.91 -13.71
N LYS A 96 1.45 -2.70 -14.28
CA LYS A 96 1.12 -2.35 -15.66
C LYS A 96 1.56 -3.38 -16.71
N PRO A 97 2.79 -3.92 -16.69
CA PRO A 97 3.25 -4.87 -17.72
C PRO A 97 2.57 -6.24 -17.66
N TYR A 98 1.91 -6.57 -16.54
CA TYR A 98 1.29 -7.86 -16.29
C TYR A 98 -0.23 -7.84 -16.46
N LEU A 99 -0.79 -6.69 -16.81
CA LEU A 99 -2.23 -6.47 -16.94
C LEU A 99 -2.60 -6.21 -18.40
N PRO A 100 -3.81 -6.61 -18.82
CA PRO A 100 -4.28 -6.32 -20.16
C PRO A 100 -4.38 -4.81 -20.38
N LEU A 101 -4.22 -4.35 -21.62
CA LEU A 101 -4.21 -2.92 -21.99
C LEU A 101 -5.47 -2.15 -21.51
N ALA A 102 -6.59 -2.83 -21.25
CA ALA A 102 -7.81 -2.23 -20.72
C ALA A 102 -7.77 -1.92 -19.20
N VAL A 103 -6.80 -2.46 -18.47
CA VAL A 103 -6.64 -2.36 -17.01
C VAL A 103 -5.32 -1.62 -16.66
N SER A 104 -4.64 -1.08 -17.68
CA SER A 104 -3.25 -0.56 -17.68
C SER A 104 -3.16 0.96 -17.51
#